data_AF-V5G1R7-F1
#
_entry.id   AF-V5G1R7-F1
#
_cell.length_a   1.000
_cell.length_b   1.000
_cell.length_c   1.000
_cell.angle_alpha   90.00
_cell.angle_beta   90.00
_cell.angle_gamma   90.00
#
_symmetry.space_group_name_H-M   'P 1'
#
loop_
_entity.id
_entity.type
_entity.pdbx_description
1 polymer ?
#
loop_
_entity_poly.entity_id
_entity_poly.type
_entity_poly.pdbx_seq_one_letter_code
_entity_poly.pdbx_strand_id
1 'polypeptide(L)'
;MEDCEGNFKNQSAEFFERISNELKIEIPLFIKNILIVNGLDNSVSFQNLTQDDLAELENFVRNDLAELVDETEFENYFGILYKRNPKKFKFLLGHKKILLAISEHVSNTQHNASEDCIRQQTTGIGKTAVNSKTKNAGSQNIRT
;
A
#
# COMPACT_ATOMS: atom_id res chain seq x y z
N MET A 1 -14.69 22.45 18.03
CA MET A 1 -14.52 20.99 17.87
C MET A 1 -14.39 20.80 16.38
N GLU A 2 -13.23 21.19 15.86
CA GLU A 2 -12.94 21.24 14.42
C GLU A 2 -12.17 19.97 14.05
N ASP A 3 -12.85 19.16 13.25
CA ASP A 3 -12.36 18.56 12.01
C ASP A 3 -11.33 17.43 12.09
N CYS A 4 -11.75 16.28 12.62
CA CYS A 4 -11.10 14.98 12.32
C CYS A 4 -11.30 14.54 10.86
N GLU A 5 -12.19 15.18 10.09
CA GLU A 5 -12.50 14.83 8.70
C GLU A 5 -11.40 15.24 7.70
N GLY A 6 -10.53 16.19 8.07
CA GLY A 6 -9.49 16.70 7.18
C GLY A 6 -8.28 15.77 6.98
N ASN A 7 -8.07 14.79 7.88
CA ASN A 7 -6.85 13.99 7.90
C ASN A 7 -6.97 12.66 7.12
N PHE A 8 -8.18 12.11 6.94
CA PHE A 8 -8.40 10.87 6.20
C PHE A 8 -8.38 11.07 4.68
N LYS A 9 -8.96 12.17 4.16
CA LYS A 9 -9.01 12.43 2.71
C LYS A 9 -7.64 12.59 2.05
N ASN A 10 -6.63 13.02 2.81
CA ASN A 10 -5.28 13.22 2.29
C ASN A 10 -4.52 11.90 2.10
N GLN A 11 -4.72 10.91 2.96
CA GLN A 11 -3.95 9.65 2.91
C GLN A 11 -4.31 8.81 1.68
N SER A 12 -5.60 8.72 1.34
CA SER A 12 -6.07 7.99 0.16
C SER A 12 -5.54 8.62 -1.13
N ALA A 13 -5.55 9.96 -1.20
CA ALA A 13 -5.04 10.70 -2.36
C ALA A 13 -3.53 10.46 -2.55
N GLU A 14 -2.75 10.61 -1.48
CA GLU A 14 -1.30 10.34 -1.49
C GLU A 14 -0.99 8.89 -1.90
N PHE A 15 -1.77 7.91 -1.43
CA PHE A 15 -1.62 6.51 -1.80
C PHE A 15 -1.78 6.30 -3.31
N PHE A 16 -2.88 6.76 -3.91
CA PHE A 16 -3.12 6.56 -5.34
C PHE A 16 -2.17 7.38 -6.22
N GLU A 17 -1.77 8.57 -5.79
CA GLU A 17 -0.77 9.38 -6.52
C GLU A 17 0.58 8.68 -6.56
N ARG A 18 1.04 8.15 -5.42
CA ARG A 18 2.29 7.37 -5.35
C ARG A 18 2.26 6.19 -6.32
N ILE A 19 1.22 5.37 -6.26
CA ILE A 19 1.07 4.20 -7.14
C ILE A 19 1.03 4.59 -8.61
N SER A 20 0.28 5.65 -8.95
CA SER A 20 0.19 6.16 -10.33
C SER A 20 1.57 6.59 -10.85
N ASN A 21 2.36 7.25 -10.01
CA ASN A 21 3.70 7.71 -10.33
C ASN A 21 4.72 6.57 -10.46
N GLU A 22 4.63 5.54 -9.62
CA GLU A 22 5.53 4.39 -9.62
C GLU A 22 5.29 3.49 -10.84
N LEU A 23 4.03 3.17 -11.14
CA LEU A 23 3.65 2.27 -12.22
C LEU A 23 3.45 2.96 -13.58
N LYS A 24 3.52 4.31 -13.62
CA LYS A 24 3.26 5.11 -14.83
C LYS A 24 1.89 4.82 -15.44
N ILE A 25 0.88 4.68 -14.59
CA ILE A 25 -0.51 4.44 -14.96
C ILE A 25 -1.40 5.57 -14.48
N GLU A 26 -2.55 5.72 -15.11
CA GLU A 26 -3.64 6.56 -14.61
C GLU A 26 -4.77 5.66 -14.12
N ILE A 27 -5.14 5.79 -12.84
CA ILE A 27 -6.26 5.06 -12.26
C ILE A 27 -7.52 5.92 -12.45
N PRO A 28 -8.55 5.42 -13.17
CA PRO A 28 -9.79 6.15 -13.37
C PRO A 28 -10.46 6.54 -12.04
N LEU A 29 -11.06 7.73 -11.99
CA LEU A 29 -11.72 8.27 -10.79
C LEU A 29 -12.74 7.29 -10.19
N PHE A 30 -13.58 6.67 -11.03
CA PHE A 30 -14.60 5.73 -10.54
C PHE A 30 -14.00 4.49 -9.86
N ILE A 31 -12.83 4.03 -10.32
CA ILE A 31 -12.12 2.94 -9.67
C ILE A 31 -11.61 3.42 -8.31
N LYS A 32 -10.96 4.59 -8.23
CA LYS A 32 -10.51 5.15 -6.95
C LYS A 32 -11.64 5.27 -5.95
N ASN A 33 -12.79 5.78 -6.37
CA ASN A 33 -13.96 5.95 -5.51
C ASN A 33 -14.50 4.61 -5.00
N ILE A 34 -14.62 3.59 -5.87
CA ILE A 34 -15.02 2.23 -5.45
C ILE A 34 -14.04 1.68 -4.41
N LEU A 35 -12.74 1.86 -4.63
CA LEU A 35 -11.72 1.36 -3.70
C LEU A 35 -11.80 2.08 -2.36
N ILE A 36 -11.96 3.40 -2.35
CA ILE A 36 -12.09 4.22 -1.12
C ILE A 36 -13.30 3.78 -0.30
N VAL A 37 -14.48 3.63 -0.92
CA VAL A 37 -15.68 3.21 -0.17
C VAL A 37 -15.59 1.78 0.36
N ASN A 38 -14.69 0.96 -0.18
CA ASN A 38 -14.38 -0.38 0.31
C ASN A 38 -13.17 -0.43 1.27
N GLY A 39 -12.57 0.72 1.63
CA GLY A 39 -11.38 0.77 2.49
C GLY A 39 -10.10 0.22 1.85
N LEU A 40 -10.06 0.13 0.52
CA LEU A 40 -8.95 -0.34 -0.30
C LEU A 40 -8.08 0.83 -0.80
N ASP A 41 -7.74 1.76 0.09
CA ASP A 41 -7.07 3.02 -0.21
C ASP A 41 -5.71 3.16 0.48
N ASN A 42 -5.17 2.07 0.98
CA ASN A 42 -3.88 2.03 1.65
C ASN A 42 -3.12 0.73 1.32
N SER A 43 -1.81 0.72 1.60
CA SER A 43 -0.96 -0.40 1.19
C SER A 43 -1.31 -1.72 1.87
N VAL A 44 -1.82 -1.67 3.11
CA VAL A 44 -2.08 -2.87 3.91
C VAL A 44 -3.35 -3.56 3.43
N SER A 45 -4.40 -2.81 3.09
CA SER A 45 -5.64 -3.39 2.58
C SER A 45 -5.57 -3.75 1.10
N PHE A 46 -4.70 -3.09 0.32
CA PHE A 46 -4.60 -3.33 -1.12
C PHE A 46 -3.69 -4.49 -1.54
N GLN A 47 -2.85 -4.99 -0.63
CA GLN A 47 -1.96 -6.12 -0.92
C GLN A 47 -2.73 -7.43 -1.13
N ASN A 48 -2.17 -8.37 -1.91
CA ASN A 48 -2.71 -9.71 -2.14
C ASN A 48 -4.15 -9.78 -2.67
N LEU A 49 -4.58 -8.77 -3.43
CA LEU A 49 -5.90 -8.68 -4.03
C LEU A 49 -6.05 -9.76 -5.12
N THR A 50 -7.08 -10.59 -4.98
CA THR A 50 -7.34 -11.76 -5.81
C THR A 50 -8.46 -11.50 -6.82
N GLN A 51 -8.69 -12.47 -7.73
CA GLN A 51 -9.85 -12.41 -8.63
C GLN A 51 -11.18 -12.50 -7.88
N ASP A 52 -11.21 -13.21 -6.75
CA ASP A 52 -12.42 -13.39 -5.95
C ASP A 52 -12.77 -12.08 -5.23
N ASP A 53 -11.76 -11.35 -4.71
CA ASP A 53 -11.96 -10.00 -4.15
C ASP A 53 -12.50 -9.03 -5.20
N LEU A 54 -12.03 -9.12 -6.45
CA LEU A 54 -12.59 -8.32 -7.54
C LEU A 54 -14.04 -8.68 -7.86
N ALA A 55 -14.41 -9.96 -7.73
CA ALA A 55 -15.78 -10.40 -7.93
C ALA A 55 -16.69 -9.91 -6.79
N GLU A 56 -16.19 -9.90 -5.56
CA GLU A 56 -16.87 -9.34 -4.39
C GLU A 56 -17.10 -7.83 -4.54
N LEU A 57 -16.07 -7.09 -4.97
CA LEU A 57 -16.20 -5.66 -5.31
C LEU A 57 -17.25 -5.42 -6.40
N GLU A 58 -17.25 -6.20 -7.49
CA GLU A 58 -18.30 -6.08 -8.51
C GLU A 58 -19.69 -6.34 -7.94
N ASN A 59 -19.83 -7.29 -7.02
CA ASN A 59 -21.10 -7.62 -6.38
C ASN A 59 -21.59 -6.47 -5.48
N PHE A 60 -20.71 -5.94 -4.63
CA PHE A 60 -21.00 -4.76 -3.81
C PHE A 60 -21.44 -3.57 -4.67
N VAL A 61 -20.71 -3.28 -5.75
CA VAL A 61 -21.04 -2.16 -6.64
C VAL A 61 -22.41 -2.34 -7.31
N ARG A 62 -22.78 -3.56 -7.70
CA ARG A 62 -24.08 -3.83 -8.34
C ARG A 62 -25.27 -3.75 -7.40
N ASN A 63 -25.09 -4.19 -6.15
CA ASN A 63 -26.20 -4.44 -5.24
C ASN A 63 -26.36 -3.33 -4.19
N ASP A 64 -25.24 -2.82 -3.67
CA ASP A 64 -25.26 -1.97 -2.48
C ASP A 64 -24.91 -0.53 -2.84
N LEU A 65 -23.84 -0.32 -3.62
CA LEU A 65 -23.32 1.03 -3.87
C LEU A 65 -24.33 1.97 -4.54
N ALA A 66 -25.19 1.44 -5.42
CA ALA A 66 -26.20 2.24 -6.11
C ALA A 66 -27.28 2.80 -5.17
N GLU A 67 -27.47 2.19 -4.00
CA GLU A 67 -28.41 2.65 -2.97
C GLU A 67 -27.75 3.64 -1.99
N LEU A 68 -26.42 3.71 -1.99
CA LEU A 68 -25.63 4.53 -1.07
C LEU A 68 -25.18 5.88 -1.67
N VAL A 69 -25.29 6.05 -2.98
CA VAL A 69 -24.77 7.21 -3.72
C VAL A 69 -25.92 7.93 -4.40
N ASP A 70 -25.86 9.26 -4.46
CA ASP A 70 -26.84 10.06 -5.20
C ASP A 70 -26.73 9.82 -6.71
N GLU A 71 -27.87 9.78 -7.41
CA GLU A 71 -27.89 9.55 -8.87
C GLU A 71 -27.08 10.58 -9.66
N THR A 72 -26.98 11.82 -9.14
CA THR A 72 -26.17 12.90 -9.72
C THR A 72 -24.67 12.59 -9.72
N GLU A 73 -24.22 11.71 -8.83
CA GLU A 73 -22.83 11.30 -8.67
C GLU A 73 -22.50 9.95 -9.31
N PHE A 74 -23.49 9.26 -9.91
CA PHE A 74 -23.30 7.92 -10.46
C PHE A 74 -22.13 7.80 -11.46
N GLU A 75 -21.84 8.83 -12.24
CA GLU A 75 -20.69 8.79 -13.14
C GLU A 75 -19.36 8.66 -12.38
N ASN A 76 -19.26 9.26 -11.21
CA ASN A 76 -18.07 9.23 -10.36
C ASN A 76 -17.85 7.87 -9.70
N TYR A 77 -18.83 6.98 -9.65
CA TYR A 77 -18.71 5.66 -9.01
C TYR A 77 -18.85 4.50 -9.99
N PHE A 78 -19.68 4.65 -11.03
CA PHE A 78 -19.94 3.60 -12.02
C PHE A 78 -19.25 3.85 -13.36
N GLY A 79 -18.69 5.05 -13.57
CA GLY A 79 -18.12 5.48 -14.83
C GLY A 79 -19.16 5.73 -15.93
N ILE A 80 -18.71 6.28 -17.05
CA ILE A 80 -19.59 6.72 -18.14
C ILE A 80 -20.46 5.60 -18.74
N LEU A 81 -19.95 4.36 -18.71
CA LEU A 81 -20.61 3.20 -19.32
C LEU A 81 -21.77 2.67 -18.46
N TYR A 82 -21.62 2.68 -17.13
CA TYR A 82 -22.58 2.05 -16.22
C TYR A 82 -23.41 3.05 -15.41
N LYS A 83 -23.16 4.37 -15.51
CA LYS A 83 -23.97 5.38 -14.80
C LYS A 83 -25.48 5.29 -15.03
N ARG A 84 -25.90 4.79 -16.20
CA ARG A 84 -27.34 4.59 -16.52
C ARG A 84 -27.89 3.24 -16.07
N ASN A 85 -27.03 2.29 -15.76
CA ASN A 85 -27.44 0.95 -15.32
C ASN A 85 -26.37 0.32 -14.40
N PRO A 86 -26.26 0.80 -13.15
CA PRO A 86 -25.30 0.30 -12.16
C PRO A 86 -25.36 -1.22 -11.94
N LYS A 87 -26.55 -1.83 -12.06
CA LYS A 87 -26.77 -3.28 -11.88
C LYS A 87 -25.99 -4.15 -12.87
N LYS A 88 -25.50 -3.58 -13.98
CA LYS A 88 -24.66 -4.26 -14.98
C LYS A 88 -23.18 -4.00 -14.81
N PHE A 89 -22.77 -3.28 -13.77
CA PHE A 89 -21.39 -2.88 -13.54
C PHE A 89 -20.45 -4.08 -13.58
N LYS A 90 -19.30 -3.94 -14.24
CA LYS A 90 -18.20 -4.89 -14.12
C LYS A 90 -16.89 -4.16 -14.36
N PHE A 91 -15.82 -4.64 -13.73
CA PHE A 91 -14.50 -4.23 -14.15
C PHE A 91 -14.23 -4.77 -15.54
N LEU A 92 -13.80 -3.88 -16.44
CA LEU A 92 -13.33 -4.28 -17.75
C LEU A 92 -11.99 -5.01 -17.61
N LEU A 93 -11.61 -5.79 -18.63
CA LEU A 93 -10.38 -6.57 -18.60
C LEU A 93 -9.15 -5.73 -18.24
N GLY A 94 -9.03 -4.52 -18.81
CA GLY A 94 -7.95 -3.59 -18.49
C GLY A 94 -7.95 -3.16 -17.02
N HIS A 95 -9.12 -2.87 -16.45
CA HIS A 95 -9.25 -2.50 -15.04
C HIS A 95 -8.79 -3.64 -14.13
N LYS A 96 -9.21 -4.89 -14.41
CA LYS A 96 -8.78 -6.06 -13.64
C LYS A 96 -7.26 -6.23 -13.67
N LYS A 97 -6.65 -6.13 -14.86
CA LYS A 97 -5.20 -6.22 -15.00
C LYS A 97 -4.46 -5.13 -14.22
N ILE A 98 -4.96 -3.89 -14.27
CA ILE A 98 -4.38 -2.77 -13.52
C ILE A 98 -4.48 -3.01 -12.01
N LEU A 99 -5.65 -3.40 -11.50
CA LEU A 99 -5.86 -3.61 -10.06
C LEU A 99 -4.93 -4.70 -9.50
N LEU A 100 -4.78 -5.81 -10.22
CA LEU A 100 -3.88 -6.90 -9.82
C LEU A 100 -2.41 -6.48 -9.88
N ALA A 101 -2.01 -5.75 -10.93
CA ALA A 101 -0.64 -5.24 -11.04
C ALA A 101 -0.30 -4.25 -9.92
N ILE A 102 -1.25 -3.39 -9.53
CA ILE A 102 -1.08 -2.52 -8.36
C ILE A 102 -0.92 -3.36 -7.10
N SER A 103 -1.76 -4.37 -6.91
CA SER A 103 -1.70 -5.22 -5.71
C SER A 103 -0.38 -5.98 -5.60
N GLU A 104 0.13 -6.53 -6.71
CA GLU A 104 1.44 -7.16 -6.78
C GLU A 104 2.56 -6.18 -6.44
N HIS A 105 2.53 -4.97 -7.00
CA HIS A 105 3.51 -3.92 -6.73
C HIS A 105 3.53 -3.48 -5.26
N VAL A 106 2.35 -3.28 -4.67
CA VAL A 106 2.19 -2.94 -3.25
C VAL A 106 2.76 -4.05 -2.37
N SER A 107 2.47 -5.31 -2.69
CA SER A 107 2.96 -6.48 -1.95
C SER A 107 4.49 -6.54 -1.99
N ASN A 108 5.10 -6.39 -3.17
CA ASN A 108 6.55 -6.43 -3.35
C ASN A 108 7.29 -5.28 -2.64
N THR A 109 6.70 -4.08 -2.62
CA THR A 109 7.31 -2.90 -1.99
C THR A 109 7.42 -3.07 -0.47
N GLN A 110 6.45 -3.72 0.18
CA GLN A 110 6.49 -4.03 1.61
C GLN A 110 7.57 -5.08 1.95
N HIS A 111 7.74 -6.09 1.09
CA HIS A 111 8.77 -7.10 1.28
C HIS A 111 10.19 -6.51 1.18
N ASN A 112 10.45 -5.65 0.19
CA ASN A 112 11.77 -5.02 0.03
C ASN A 112 12.14 -4.09 1.19
N ALA A 113 11.18 -3.37 1.77
CA ALA A 113 11.42 -2.56 2.97
C ALA A 113 11.86 -3.40 4.19
N SER A 114 11.36 -4.64 4.30
CA SER A 114 11.76 -5.56 5.38
C SER A 114 13.17 -6.11 5.18
N GLU A 115 13.60 -6.37 3.94
CA GLU A 115 14.96 -6.86 3.64
C GLU A 115 16.03 -5.77 3.82
N ASP A 116 15.72 -4.52 3.45
CA ASP A 116 16.64 -3.39 3.63
C ASP A 116 16.87 -3.07 5.12
N CYS A 117 15.85 -3.27 5.98
CA CYS A 117 16.02 -3.15 7.43
C CYS A 117 17.01 -4.20 7.99
N ILE A 118 16.95 -5.44 7.49
CA ILE A 118 17.83 -6.54 7.93
C ILE A 118 19.28 -6.28 7.49
N ARG A 119 19.51 -5.75 6.28
CA ARG A 119 20.86 -5.42 5.78
C ARG A 119 21.54 -4.31 6.59
N GLN A 120 20.79 -3.33 7.07
CA GLN A 120 21.32 -2.25 7.91
C GLN A 120 21.71 -2.72 9.33
N GLN A 121 21.09 -3.78 9.87
CA GLN A 121 21.46 -4.34 11.16
C GLN A 121 22.75 -5.20 11.09
N THR A 122 22.98 -5.91 9.99
CA THR A 122 24.19 -6.74 9.81
C THR A 122 25.46 -5.93 9.55
N THR A 123 25.34 -4.69 9.06
CA THR A 123 26.48 -3.78 8.83
C THR A 123 26.87 -2.95 10.07
N GLY A 124 26.12 -3.05 11.18
CA GLY A 124 26.36 -2.32 12.44
C GLY A 124 27.09 -3.07 13.56
N ILE A 125 27.27 -4.40 13.48
CA ILE A 125 27.85 -5.23 14.57
C ILE A 125 29.34 -5.54 14.33
N GLY A 126 30.10 -4.59 13.79
CA GLY A 126 31.49 -4.85 13.41
C GLY A 126 32.36 -3.60 13.39
N LYS A 127 32.57 -2.97 14.56
CA LYS A 127 33.80 -2.25 14.94
C LYS A 127 33.61 -1.59 16.31
N THR A 128 33.95 -2.32 17.38
CA THR A 128 34.48 -1.68 18.58
C THR A 128 35.80 -2.36 18.89
N ALA A 129 36.87 -1.80 18.34
CA ALA A 129 38.23 -2.15 18.70
C ALA A 129 38.46 -1.72 20.15
N VAL A 130 38.48 -2.68 21.08
CA VAL A 130 39.02 -2.43 22.42
C VAL A 130 40.53 -2.47 22.31
N ASN A 131 41.11 -1.29 22.11
CA ASN A 131 42.53 -1.03 22.25
C ASN A 131 42.82 -0.75 23.72
N SER A 132 43.43 -1.70 24.44
CA SER A 132 43.97 -1.46 25.78
C SER A 132 45.44 -1.86 25.83
N LYS A 133 46.31 -0.93 25.41
CA LYS A 133 47.70 -0.88 25.87
C LYS A 133 47.76 -0.06 27.14
N THR A 134 48.10 -0.69 28.25
CA THR A 134 48.67 0.00 29.41
C THR A 134 49.85 -0.83 29.94
N LYS A 135 51.05 -0.25 29.83
CA LYS A 135 52.30 -0.72 30.44
C LYS A 135 52.25 -0.43 31.94
N ASN A 136 52.70 -1.35 32.81
CA ASN A 136 53.92 -1.15 33.61
C ASN A 136 54.31 -2.31 34.55
N ALA A 137 55.61 -2.63 34.49
CA ALA A 137 56.58 -3.07 35.50
C ALA A 137 56.15 -3.79 36.82
N GLY A 138 56.84 -4.90 37.11
CA GLY A 138 57.00 -5.48 38.45
C GLY A 138 57.83 -6.78 38.41
N SER A 139 59.06 -6.72 38.95
CA SER A 139 60.13 -7.73 38.87
C SER A 139 60.00 -8.95 39.81
N GLN A 140 60.85 -9.95 39.52
CA GLN A 140 61.44 -11.00 40.41
C GLN A 140 60.60 -12.26 40.64
N ASN A 141 61.10 -13.51 40.72
CA ASN A 141 62.40 -14.18 40.53
C ASN A 141 62.13 -15.70 40.71
N ILE A 142 62.96 -16.59 40.15
CA ILE A 142 63.53 -17.82 40.75
C ILE A 142 63.84 -18.91 39.70
N ARG A 143 65.10 -19.34 39.81
CA ARG A 143 65.88 -20.33 39.05
C ARG A 143 65.31 -21.75 39.08
N THR A 144 65.74 -22.56 38.11
CA THR A 144 66.20 -23.92 38.37
C THR A 144 67.54 -24.12 37.67
#